data_AF-A0A3P7NR76-F1
#
_entry.id   AF-A0A3P7NR76-F1
#
_cell.length_a   1.000
_cell.length_b   1.000
_cell.length_c   1.000
_cell.angle_alpha   90.00
_cell.angle_beta   90.00
_cell.angle_gamma   90.00
#
_symmetry.space_group_name_H-M   'P 1'
#
loop_
_entity.id
_entity.type
_entity.pdbx_description
1 polymer ?
#
loop_
_entity_poly.entity_id
_entity_poly.type
_entity_poly.pdbx_seq_one_letter_code
_entity_poly.pdbx_strand_id
1 'polypeptide(L)'
;MEQNALDLLIEFLTKGKDANISVQLLQTFNILFENLSNKRALYYLLSQNHVNKIILQDFDFENEEVIGYYIALLKSLSFRVDDDTINFFYDEVRFAPPLLLLIICVSLSL
;
A
#
# COMPACT_ATOMS: atom_id res chain seq x y z
N MET A 1 -6.07 -24.78 -2.66
CA MET A 1 -6.48 -23.47 -2.11
C MET A 1 -5.74 -22.46 -2.95
N GLU A 2 -6.43 -21.67 -3.77
CA GLU A 2 -5.78 -20.72 -4.67
C GLU A 2 -5.04 -19.68 -3.83
N GLN A 3 -3.71 -19.80 -3.74
CA GLN A 3 -2.89 -18.72 -3.21
C GLN A 3 -3.01 -17.55 -4.19
N ASN A 4 -3.62 -16.46 -3.73
CA ASN A 4 -3.65 -15.24 -4.51
C ASN A 4 -2.20 -14.79 -4.69
N ALA A 5 -1.78 -14.54 -5.94
CA ALA A 5 -0.41 -14.11 -6.23
C ALA A 5 0.00 -12.87 -5.40
N LEU A 6 -0.97 -12.03 -5.03
CA LEU A 6 -0.77 -10.89 -4.15
C LEU A 6 -0.39 -11.30 -2.71
N ASP A 7 -0.98 -12.35 -2.15
CA ASP A 7 -0.62 -12.86 -0.83
C ASP A 7 0.84 -13.34 -0.80
N LEU A 8 1.28 -14.00 -1.87
CA LEU A 8 2.66 -14.45 -2.02
C LEU A 8 3.64 -13.25 -2.06
N LEU A 9 3.31 -12.19 -2.80
CA LEU A 9 4.12 -10.97 -2.86
C LEU A 9 4.21 -10.28 -1.50
N ILE A 10 3.11 -10.22 -0.75
CA ILE A 10 3.09 -9.66 0.61
C ILE A 10 3.89 -10.55 1.57
N GLU A 11 3.84 -11.87 1.41
CA GLU A 11 4.66 -12.80 2.18
C GLU A 11 6.17 -12.55 1.94
N PHE A 12 6.57 -12.35 0.69
CA PHE A 12 7.95 -11.97 0.36
C PHE A 12 8.34 -10.64 0.98
N LEU A 13 7.44 -9.65 0.92
CA LEU A 13 7.65 -8.34 1.51
C LEU A 13 7.87 -8.45 3.04
N THR A 14 7.04 -9.23 3.72
CA THR A 14 7.07 -9.35 5.19
C THR A 14 8.25 -10.20 5.70
N LYS A 15 8.73 -11.15 4.92
CA LYS A 15 9.86 -12.03 5.28
C LYS A 15 11.24 -11.44 4.98
N GLY A 16 11.34 -10.56 3.99
CA GLY A 16 12.61 -9.96 3.57
C GLY A 16 12.79 -8.55 4.09
N LYS A 17 13.88 -8.29 4.83
CA LYS A 17 14.37 -6.93 5.12
C LYS A 17 15.37 -6.41 4.08
N ASP A 18 15.48 -7.11 2.95
CA ASP A 18 16.40 -6.73 1.89
C ASP A 18 15.84 -5.54 1.11
N ALA A 19 16.64 -4.47 1.00
CA ALA A 19 16.23 -3.25 0.33
C ALA A 19 15.95 -3.47 -1.18
N ASN A 20 16.70 -4.32 -1.88
CA ASN A 20 16.44 -4.62 -3.29
C ASN A 20 15.12 -5.35 -3.48
N ILE A 21 14.81 -6.31 -2.60
CA ILE A 21 13.51 -7.00 -2.62
C ILE A 21 12.38 -5.99 -2.35
N SER A 22 12.57 -5.12 -1.36
CA SER A 22 11.60 -4.08 -1.02
C SER A 22 11.34 -3.13 -2.19
N VAL A 23 12.40 -2.64 -2.85
CA VAL A 23 12.31 -1.78 -4.04
C VAL A 23 11.53 -2.47 -5.16
N GLN A 24 11.86 -3.72 -5.51
CA GLN A 24 11.20 -4.44 -6.59
C GLN A 24 9.70 -4.69 -6.29
N LEU A 25 9.39 -5.02 -5.04
CA LEU A 25 8.00 -5.23 -4.63
C LEU A 25 7.23 -3.91 -4.61
N LEU A 26 7.80 -2.83 -4.09
CA LEU A 26 7.20 -1.50 -4.13
C LEU A 26 6.96 -1.03 -5.57
N GLN A 27 7.90 -1.23 -6.49
CA GLN A 27 7.71 -0.96 -7.92
C GLN A 27 6.56 -1.79 -8.50
N THR A 28 6.51 -3.08 -8.20
CA THR A 28 5.45 -3.98 -8.65
C THR A 28 4.07 -3.54 -8.14
N PHE A 29 3.98 -3.15 -6.87
CA PHE A 29 2.73 -2.65 -6.28
C PHE A 29 2.32 -1.32 -6.90
N ASN A 30 3.24 -0.39 -7.12
CA ASN A 30 2.95 0.88 -7.81
C ASN A 30 2.30 0.63 -9.17
N ILE A 31 2.92 -0.22 -10.00
CA ILE A 31 2.39 -0.58 -11.32
C ILE A 31 1.02 -1.27 -11.19
N LEU A 32 0.85 -2.16 -10.21
CA LEU A 32 -0.42 -2.83 -9.96
C LEU A 32 -1.53 -1.83 -9.64
N PHE A 33 -1.30 -0.89 -8.72
CA PHE A 33 -2.28 0.11 -8.29
C PHE A 33 -2.58 1.16 -9.37
N GLU A 34 -1.59 1.56 -10.15
CA GLU A 34 -1.77 2.45 -11.30
C GLU A 34 -2.66 1.80 -12.37
N ASN A 35 -2.43 0.52 -12.66
CA ASN A 35 -3.19 -0.23 -13.67
C ASN A 35 -4.56 -0.74 -13.18
N LEU A 36 -4.83 -0.67 -11.87
CA LEU A 36 -6.09 -1.10 -11.28
C LEU A 36 -7.23 -0.12 -11.64
N SER A 37 -7.84 -0.34 -12.81
CA SER A 37 -8.93 0.49 -13.34
C SER A 37 -10.32 -0.05 -13.01
N ASN A 38 -10.43 -1.33 -12.63
CA ASN A 38 -11.70 -1.96 -12.31
C ASN A 38 -12.06 -1.72 -10.84
N LYS A 39 -13.16 -0.99 -10.59
CA LYS A 39 -13.67 -0.73 -9.23
C LYS A 39 -13.83 -2.01 -8.40
N ARG A 40 -14.41 -3.09 -8.94
CA ARG A 40 -14.60 -4.35 -8.18
C ARG A 40 -13.27 -4.98 -7.77
N ALA A 41 -12.27 -4.93 -8.65
CA ALA A 41 -10.93 -5.41 -8.33
C ALA A 41 -10.26 -4.56 -7.24
N LEU A 42 -10.47 -3.24 -7.29
CA LEU A 42 -10.03 -2.32 -6.23
C LEU A 42 -10.69 -2.63 -4.89
N TYR A 43 -12.02 -2.78 -4.85
CA TYR A 43 -12.74 -3.17 -3.63
C TYR A 43 -12.26 -4.50 -3.07
N TYR A 44 -12.09 -5.50 -3.94
CA TYR A 44 -11.61 -6.81 -3.52
C TYR A 44 -10.22 -6.69 -2.89
N LEU A 45 -9.32 -5.93 -3.50
CA LEU A 45 -7.96 -5.76 -3.01
C LEU A 45 -7.93 -4.98 -1.67
N LEU A 46 -8.71 -3.91 -1.55
CA LEU A 46 -8.81 -3.11 -0.32
C LEU A 46 -9.47 -3.88 0.84
N SER A 47 -10.55 -4.61 0.57
CA SER A 47 -11.29 -5.36 1.60
C SER A 47 -10.50 -6.50 2.25
N GLN A 48 -9.47 -7.04 1.58
CA GLN A 48 -8.62 -8.11 2.10
C GLN A 48 -7.50 -7.62 3.03
N ASN A 49 -7.50 -6.34 3.41
CA ASN A 49 -6.50 -5.73 4.29
C ASN A 49 -5.06 -5.79 3.73
N HIS A 50 -4.90 -6.10 2.43
CA HIS A 50 -3.60 -6.24 1.77
C HIS A 50 -2.85 -4.91 1.70
N VAL A 51 -3.56 -3.83 1.41
CA VAL A 51 -2.98 -2.48 1.37
C VAL A 51 -2.43 -2.10 2.74
N ASN A 52 -3.17 -2.36 3.80
CA ASN A 52 -2.72 -2.04 5.16
C ASN A 52 -1.48 -2.86 5.54
N LYS A 53 -1.39 -4.14 5.15
CA LYS A 53 -0.17 -4.95 5.34
C LYS A 53 1.04 -4.37 4.61
N ILE A 54 0.85 -3.84 3.40
CA ILE A 54 1.93 -3.23 2.62
C ILE A 54 2.37 -1.91 3.27
N ILE A 55 1.43 -1.04 3.65
CA ILE A 55 1.77 0.27 4.23
C ILE A 55 2.44 0.14 5.60
N LEU A 56 1.96 -0.80 6.44
CA LEU A 56 2.46 -0.99 7.80
C LEU A 56 3.75 -1.83 7.87
N GLN A 57 4.32 -2.20 6.72
CA GLN A 57 5.56 -2.94 6.68
C GLN A 57 6.73 -2.08 7.20
N ASP A 58 7.64 -2.73 7.94
CA ASP A 58 8.89 -2.14 8.45
C ASP A 58 9.94 -2.02 7.31
N PHE A 59 9.77 -1.02 6.46
CA PHE A 59 10.71 -0.69 5.38
C PHE A 59 12.00 -0.05 5.91
N ASP A 60 13.09 -0.27 5.19
CA ASP A 60 14.35 0.43 5.42
C ASP A 60 14.24 1.89 4.93
N PHE A 61 13.81 2.77 5.82
CA PHE A 61 13.71 4.21 5.57
C PHE A 61 15.04 4.96 5.70
N GLU A 62 16.18 4.27 5.89
CA GLU A 62 17.51 4.87 5.68
C GLU A 62 17.90 4.84 4.19
N ASN A 63 17.23 4.01 3.40
CA ASN A 63 17.44 3.91 1.96
C ASN A 63 16.50 4.87 1.19
N GLU A 64 17.09 5.91 0.58
CA GLU A 64 16.36 6.93 -0.19
C GLU A 64 15.53 6.36 -1.35
N GLU A 65 15.98 5.26 -1.98
CA GLU A 65 15.25 4.62 -3.07
C GLU A 65 13.98 3.94 -2.56
N VAL A 66 14.07 3.25 -1.42
CA VAL A 66 12.92 2.64 -0.75
C VAL A 66 11.91 3.73 -0.35
N ILE A 67 12.37 4.83 0.23
CA ILE A 67 11.54 5.98 0.59
C ILE A 67 10.82 6.52 -0.64
N GLY A 68 11.54 6.72 -1.75
CA GLY A 68 10.98 7.25 -3.00
C GLY A 68 9.82 6.40 -3.53
N TYR A 69 10.01 5.09 -3.62
CA TYR A 69 8.96 4.18 -4.09
C TYR A 69 7.80 4.01 -3.09
N TYR A 70 8.09 4.08 -1.79
CA TYR A 70 7.06 4.07 -0.76
C TYR A 70 6.17 5.33 -0.83
N ILE A 71 6.76 6.52 -0.99
CA ILE A 71 5.99 7.76 -1.19
C ILE A 71 5.16 7.69 -2.47
N ALA A 72 5.73 7.19 -3.57
CA ALA A 72 4.99 7.00 -4.82
C ALA A 72 3.79 6.08 -4.62
N LEU A 73 3.95 5.00 -3.85
CA LEU A 73 2.87 4.05 -3.54
C LEU A 73 1.73 4.73 -2.77
N LEU A 74 2.07 5.48 -1.72
CA LEU A 74 1.08 6.22 -0.92
C LEU A 74 0.32 7.25 -1.76
N LYS A 75 1.02 7.94 -2.68
CA LYS A 75 0.42 8.88 -3.62
C LYS A 75 -0.52 8.18 -4.59
N SER A 76 -0.12 7.04 -5.16
CA SER A 76 -0.97 6.25 -6.05
C SER A 76 -2.23 5.75 -5.33
N LEU A 77 -2.11 5.35 -4.06
CA LEU A 77 -3.24 4.95 -3.23
C LEU A 77 -4.14 6.13 -2.87
N SER A 78 -3.60 7.34 -2.67
CA SER A 78 -4.42 8.52 -2.34
C SER A 78 -5.42 8.87 -3.42
N PHE A 79 -5.03 8.72 -4.69
CA PHE A 79 -5.94 8.87 -5.84
C PHE A 79 -7.03 7.79 -5.92
N ARG A 80 -6.94 6.73 -5.12
CA ARG A 80 -7.94 5.66 -5.04
C ARG A 80 -8.89 5.83 -3.85
N VAL A 81 -8.66 6.81 -2.97
CA VAL A 81 -9.55 7.12 -1.85
C VAL A 81 -10.70 7.99 -2.36
N ASP A 82 -11.92 7.50 -2.18
CA ASP A 82 -13.18 8.18 -2.43
C ASP A 82 -14.18 7.87 -1.29
N ASP A 83 -15.36 8.49 -1.35
CA ASP A 83 -16.42 8.32 -0.33
C ASP A 83 -16.79 6.86 -0.09
N ASP A 84 -16.64 6.00 -1.10
CA ASP A 84 -17.04 4.61 -1.02
C ASP A 84 -15.88 3.68 -0.56
N THR A 85 -14.63 4.14 -0.59
CA THR A 85 -13.42 3.35 -0.26
C THR A 85 -12.70 3.83 0.99
N ILE A 86 -13.00 5.03 1.49
CA ILE A 86 -12.39 5.66 2.66
C ILE A 86 -12.38 4.75 3.90
N ASN A 87 -13.44 3.95 4.08
CA ASN A 87 -13.59 3.06 5.23
C ASN A 87 -12.55 1.92 5.26
N PHE A 88 -11.95 1.54 4.13
CA PHE A 88 -10.90 0.49 4.11
C PHE A 88 -9.54 0.98 4.63
N PHE A 89 -9.35 2.29 4.69
CA PHE A 89 -8.12 2.91 5.17
C PHE A 89 -8.20 3.35 6.65
N TYR A 90 -9.31 3.01 7.33
CA TYR A 90 -9.51 3.27 8.75
C TYR A 90 -9.19 2.01 9.57
N ASP A 91 -8.28 2.12 10.54
CA ASP A 91 -8.03 1.04 11.51
C ASP A 91 -8.88 1.29 12.76
N GLU A 92 -10.06 0.65 12.82
CA GLU A 92 -11.00 0.78 13.93
C GLU A 92 -10.39 0.36 15.29
N VAL A 93 -9.37 -0.50 15.30
CA VAL A 93 -8.81 -1.06 16.53
C VAL A 93 -7.92 -0.05 17.27
N ARG A 94 -7.26 0.86 16.54
CA ARG A 94 -6.29 1.79 17.14
C ARG A 94 -6.84 3.19 17.36
N PHE A 95 -8.02 3.54 16.83
CA PHE A 95 -8.56 4.92 16.82
C PHE A 95 -7.53 5.98 16.36
N ALA A 96 -6.48 5.51 15.69
CA ALA A 96 -5.43 6.34 15.16
C ALA A 96 -5.73 6.44 13.67
N PRO A 97 -5.55 7.62 13.06
CA PRO A 97 -5.68 7.78 11.62
C PRO A 97 -4.33 7.63 10.91
N PRO A 98 -3.38 6.71 11.23
CA PRO A 98 -2.04 6.80 10.67
C PRO A 98 -2.09 6.57 9.16
N LEU A 99 -3.00 5.74 8.64
CA LEU A 99 -3.07 5.47 7.20
C LEU A 99 -3.76 6.62 6.44
N LEU A 100 -4.94 7.04 6.89
CA LEU A 100 -5.68 8.13 6.25
C LEU A 100 -4.92 9.48 6.36
N LEU A 101 -4.34 9.78 7.53
CA LEU A 101 -3.59 11.02 7.75
C LEU A 101 -2.29 11.03 6.94
N LEU A 102 -1.57 9.91 6.82
CA LEU A 102 -0.34 9.82 6.01
C LEU A 102 -0.66 9.98 4.52
N ILE A 103 -1.73 9.33 4.04
CA ILE A 103 -2.22 9.47 2.67
C ILE A 103 -2.67 10.92 2.37
N ILE A 104 -3.38 11.56 3.30
CA ILE A 104 -3.83 12.95 3.17
C ILE A 104 -2.63 13.93 3.26
N CYS A 105 -1.68 13.74 4.17
CA CYS A 105 -0.48 14.58 4.28
C CYS A 105 0.39 14.52 3.02
N VAL A 106 0.54 13.35 2.40
CA VAL A 106 1.25 13.21 1.11
C VAL A 106 0.49 13.91 -0.01
N SER A 107 -0.85 13.91 0.03
CA SER A 107 -1.69 14.57 -0.97
C SER A 107 -1.68 16.10 -0.85
N LEU A 108 -1.49 16.66 0.36
CA LEU A 108 -1.42 18.09 0.65
C LEU A 108 -0.03 18.72 0.46
N SER A 109 1.01 17.92 0.23
CA SER A 109 2.38 18.39 -0.02
C SER A 109 2.60 18.79 -1.51
N LEU A 110 1.52 19.04 -2.24
CA LEU A 110 1.46 19.47 -3.65
C LEU A 110 0.68 20.77 -3.78
#